data_AF-A0A1U7QNT5-F1
#
_entry.id   AF-A0A1U7QNT5-F1
#
_cell.length_a   1.000
_cell.length_b   1.000
_cell.length_c   1.000
_cell.angle_alpha   90.00
_cell.angle_beta   90.00
_cell.angle_gamma   90.00
#
_symmetry.space_group_name_H-M   'P 1'
#
loop_
_entity.id
_entity.type
_entity.pdbx_description
1 polymer ?
#
loop_
_entity_poly.entity_id
_entity_poly.type
_entity_poly.pdbx_seq_one_letter_code
_entity_poly.pdbx_strand_id
1 'polypeptide(L)'
;MGFCIKAPGSKALTEPRAAAQITPNQSMAQLSAQSRRKLMALQLLLWHSALWTGQEAIPLVSVTSLPPPLPWPQSFLLKSLEQVRKIQTRNSELLEQLCATYKLCHPEELVLLGHSLGILQAPLSRCSIQALQPTKCLSQLHSGLFLYQGLLQALAGISPEVAPTLDMLQLDVANFATTIWQQMETLGVAPTVQPTQSTLPTFTSAFQRRAGGVLTVSHLQTFLETAHCALNHLV
;
A
#
# COMPACT_ATOMS: atom_id res chain seq x y z
N MET A 1 12.71 -3.42 -14.06
CA MET A 1 12.87 -3.14 -12.61
C MET A 1 12.42 -1.71 -12.37
N GLY A 2 11.20 -1.51 -11.88
CA GLY A 2 10.65 -0.16 -11.63
C GLY A 2 11.25 0.41 -10.34
N PHE A 3 11.94 1.54 -10.43
CA PHE A 3 12.46 2.24 -9.27
C PHE A 3 11.30 2.93 -8.54
N CYS A 4 11.03 2.49 -7.30
CA CYS A 4 10.12 3.20 -6.42
C CYS A 4 10.86 4.44 -5.86
N ILE A 5 10.78 5.58 -6.55
CA ILE A 5 11.56 6.78 -6.21
C ILE A 5 10.99 7.44 -4.95
N LYS A 6 11.81 7.51 -3.91
CA LYS A 6 11.58 8.28 -2.67
C LYS A 6 12.18 9.68 -2.85
N ALA A 7 11.41 10.73 -2.55
CA ALA A 7 11.93 12.11 -2.54
C ALA A 7 12.77 12.39 -1.27
N PRO A 8 13.85 13.19 -1.34
CA PRO A 8 14.74 13.43 -0.20
C PRO A 8 14.38 14.70 0.58
N GLY A 9 14.54 14.64 1.91
CA GLY A 9 14.57 15.77 2.84
C GLY A 9 14.42 15.26 4.27
N SER A 10 15.10 15.72 5.31
CA SER A 10 16.25 16.62 5.50
C SER A 10 16.91 16.19 6.83
N LYS A 11 18.24 16.28 6.94
CA LYS A 11 19.00 15.93 8.16
C LYS A 11 18.81 17.02 9.24
N ALA A 12 18.74 16.60 10.50
CA ALA A 12 19.07 17.46 11.64
C ALA A 12 19.96 16.68 12.62
N LEU A 13 21.05 17.33 13.02
CA LEU A 13 22.19 16.87 13.80
C LEU A 13 22.13 17.58 15.15
N THR A 14 22.32 16.88 16.29
CA THR A 14 23.07 17.37 17.47
C THR A 14 23.17 16.32 18.58
N GLU A 15 24.38 16.19 19.12
CA GLU A 15 24.86 15.47 20.32
C GLU A 15 25.36 16.55 21.35
N PRO A 16 25.97 16.27 22.53
CA PRO A 16 25.76 15.28 23.62
C PRO A 16 25.56 15.97 25.01
N ARG A 17 25.45 15.18 26.09
CA ARG A 17 25.52 15.62 27.51
C ARG A 17 26.54 14.78 28.28
N ALA A 18 27.34 15.42 29.16
CA ALA A 18 28.42 14.80 29.93
C ALA A 18 28.28 15.01 31.47
N ALA A 19 28.97 14.12 32.21
CA ALA A 19 29.46 14.17 33.62
C ALA A 19 28.46 14.05 34.79
N ALA A 20 28.76 13.50 35.98
CA ALA A 20 29.83 12.65 36.54
C ALA A 20 29.43 12.19 37.99
N GLN A 21 29.97 11.03 38.44
CA GLN A 21 30.52 10.54 39.75
C GLN A 21 30.23 11.25 41.11
N ILE A 22 30.41 10.74 42.36
CA ILE A 22 30.70 9.48 43.12
C ILE A 22 30.63 9.87 44.64
N THR A 23 30.02 9.02 45.51
CA THR A 23 30.16 8.67 46.99
C THR A 23 30.89 9.62 48.01
N PRO A 24 31.21 9.28 49.32
CA PRO A 24 30.87 8.17 50.25
C PRO A 24 30.61 8.50 51.77
N ASN A 25 30.18 7.46 52.51
CA ASN A 25 30.46 7.00 53.91
C ASN A 25 30.58 7.93 55.14
N GLN A 26 30.01 7.48 56.28
CA GLN A 26 30.71 7.17 57.56
C GLN A 26 29.76 6.59 58.64
N SER A 27 30.08 5.42 59.24
CA SER A 27 30.70 5.19 60.57
C SER A 27 29.70 5.06 61.74
N MET A 28 29.39 3.85 62.22
CA MET A 28 30.01 3.18 63.39
C MET A 28 29.90 3.93 64.74
N ALA A 29 28.67 4.09 65.27
CA ALA A 29 28.46 4.40 66.69
C ALA A 29 27.07 3.95 67.16
N GLN A 30 26.75 2.65 67.14
CA GLN A 30 25.43 2.20 67.65
C GLN A 30 25.31 0.71 67.95
N LEU A 31 26.37 0.06 68.44
CA LEU A 31 26.36 -1.40 68.64
C LEU A 31 25.60 -1.90 69.89
N SER A 32 25.18 -1.04 70.83
CA SER A 32 24.48 -1.46 72.06
C SER A 32 22.97 -1.22 72.06
N ALA A 33 22.42 -0.46 71.11
CA ALA A 33 20.97 -0.24 70.93
C ALA A 33 20.34 -1.17 69.87
N GLN A 34 21.17 -1.97 69.21
CA GLN A 34 20.82 -2.66 67.96
C GLN A 34 20.12 -4.02 68.18
N SER A 35 20.31 -4.68 69.33
CA SER A 35 19.67 -5.99 69.59
C SER A 35 18.17 -5.87 69.89
N ARG A 36 17.75 -4.81 70.59
CA ARG A 36 16.34 -4.58 70.94
C ARG A 36 15.51 -4.07 69.77
N ARG A 37 16.09 -3.24 68.90
CA ARG A 37 15.40 -2.71 67.71
C ARG A 37 15.25 -3.74 66.58
N LYS A 38 16.18 -4.70 66.47
CA LYS A 38 16.12 -5.77 65.46
C LYS A 38 14.97 -6.76 65.72
N LEU A 39 14.62 -7.04 66.97
CA LEU A 39 13.51 -7.95 67.30
C LEU A 39 12.14 -7.33 66.95
N MET A 40 11.96 -6.05 67.24
CA MET A 40 10.74 -5.30 66.88
C MET A 40 10.61 -5.11 65.36
N ALA A 41 11.72 -4.88 64.66
CA ALA A 41 11.73 -4.78 63.20
C ALA A 41 11.39 -6.11 62.51
N LEU A 42 11.87 -7.26 63.04
CA LEU A 42 11.52 -8.58 62.50
C LEU A 42 10.04 -8.93 62.72
N GLN A 43 9.47 -8.57 63.88
CA GLN A 43 8.04 -8.78 64.14
C GLN A 43 7.14 -7.92 63.24
N LEU A 44 7.55 -6.69 62.95
CA LEU A 44 6.88 -5.84 61.95
C LEU A 44 6.99 -6.43 60.54
N LEU A 45 8.18 -6.85 60.10
CA LEU A 45 8.37 -7.46 58.77
C LEU A 45 7.55 -8.74 58.58
N LEU A 46 7.41 -9.58 59.61
CA LEU A 46 6.59 -10.80 59.53
C LEU A 46 5.09 -10.51 59.42
N TRP A 47 4.61 -9.40 59.97
CA TRP A 47 3.21 -8.98 59.83
C TRP A 47 2.89 -8.42 58.44
N HIS A 48 3.87 -7.84 57.75
CA HIS A 48 3.66 -7.31 56.39
C HIS A 48 3.65 -8.41 55.32
N SER A 49 4.27 -9.57 55.56
CA SER A 49 4.25 -10.69 54.62
C SER A 49 2.98 -11.54 54.67
N ALA A 50 2.13 -11.37 55.70
CA ALA A 50 0.86 -12.08 55.82
C ALA A 50 -0.34 -11.37 55.14
N LEU A 51 -0.18 -10.10 54.75
CA LEU A 51 -1.25 -9.31 54.10
C LEU A 51 -1.12 -9.25 52.56
N TRP A 52 -0.19 -10.01 51.97
CA TRP A 52 0.09 -9.96 50.52
C TRP A 52 -0.07 -11.32 49.82
N THR A 53 -1.05 -12.11 50.24
CA THR A 53 -1.50 -13.28 49.47
C THR A 53 -2.88 -12.98 48.90
N GLY A 54 -2.90 -12.25 47.77
CA GLY A 54 -4.14 -11.88 47.11
C GLY A 54 -3.97 -10.79 46.07
N GLN A 55 -3.02 -10.96 45.15
CA GLN A 55 -3.01 -10.19 43.91
C GLN A 55 -3.12 -11.18 42.77
N GLU A 56 -4.37 -11.52 42.44
CA GLU A 56 -4.73 -11.97 41.09
C GLU A 56 -4.06 -11.00 40.12
N ALA A 57 -3.16 -11.50 39.29
CA ALA A 57 -2.60 -10.74 38.20
C ALA A 57 -3.74 -10.42 37.23
N ILE A 58 -4.36 -9.26 37.42
CA ILE A 58 -5.16 -8.61 36.37
C ILE A 58 -4.18 -8.42 35.21
N PRO A 59 -4.39 -9.04 34.04
CA PRO A 59 -3.50 -8.79 32.92
C PRO A 59 -3.64 -7.30 32.60
N LEU A 60 -2.55 -6.56 32.81
CA LEU A 60 -2.42 -5.20 32.32
C LEU A 60 -2.48 -5.30 30.80
N VAL A 61 -3.70 -5.16 30.27
CA VAL A 61 -3.93 -4.84 28.87
C VAL A 61 -3.27 -3.49 28.68
N SER A 62 -2.05 -3.51 28.18
CA SER A 62 -1.38 -2.35 27.63
C SER A 62 -2.26 -1.84 26.50
N VAL A 63 -3.12 -0.86 26.81
CA VAL A 63 -3.81 -0.06 25.80
C VAL A 63 -2.77 0.91 25.24
N THR A 64 -1.82 0.37 24.49
CA THR A 64 -1.11 1.15 23.49
C THR A 64 -2.12 1.34 22.37
N SER A 65 -2.82 2.46 22.39
CA SER A 65 -3.83 2.85 21.40
C SER A 65 -3.18 3.24 20.06
N LEU A 66 -2.47 2.29 19.46
CA LEU A 66 -2.29 2.21 18.02
C LEU A 66 -3.00 0.94 17.57
N PRO A 67 -3.94 1.02 16.62
CA PRO A 67 -4.45 -0.19 15.98
C PRO A 67 -3.23 -0.98 15.47
N PRO A 68 -3.13 -2.28 15.75
CA PRO A 68 -2.12 -3.10 15.08
C PRO A 68 -2.28 -2.88 13.57
N PRO A 69 -1.19 -2.72 12.81
CA PRO A 69 -1.28 -2.64 11.36
C PRO A 69 -2.10 -3.83 10.89
N LEU A 70 -3.19 -3.57 10.17
CA LEU A 70 -4.05 -4.60 9.58
C LEU A 70 -3.15 -5.67 8.95
N PRO A 71 -3.11 -6.90 9.48
CA PRO A 71 -2.28 -7.94 8.90
C PRO A 71 -2.85 -8.24 7.51
N TRP A 72 -2.16 -7.78 6.47
CA TRP A 72 -2.54 -8.09 5.10
C TRP A 72 -2.39 -9.60 4.90
N PRO A 73 -3.41 -10.31 4.38
CA PRO A 73 -3.26 -11.73 4.11
C PRO A 73 -2.13 -11.94 3.09
N GLN A 74 -1.12 -12.74 3.46
CA GLN A 74 0.03 -12.98 2.58
C GLN A 74 -0.41 -13.56 1.21
N SER A 75 -1.43 -14.41 1.21
CA SER A 75 -2.03 -14.96 -0.01
C SER A 75 -2.59 -13.88 -0.92
N PHE A 76 -3.24 -12.85 -0.37
CA PHE A 76 -3.76 -11.72 -1.12
C PHE A 76 -2.62 -10.92 -1.77
N LEU A 77 -1.57 -10.59 -1.01
CA LEU A 77 -0.45 -9.80 -1.50
C LEU A 77 0.31 -10.52 -2.61
N LEU A 78 0.67 -11.79 -2.40
CA LEU A 78 1.37 -12.58 -3.40
C LEU A 78 0.55 -12.74 -4.68
N LYS A 79 -0.75 -13.05 -4.56
CA LYS A 79 -1.65 -13.16 -5.70
C LYS A 79 -1.77 -11.83 -6.46
N SER A 80 -1.91 -10.73 -5.73
CA SER A 80 -2.03 -9.39 -6.33
C SER A 80 -0.76 -8.98 -7.07
N LEU A 81 0.41 -9.20 -6.48
CA LEU A 81 1.70 -8.91 -7.10
C LEU A 81 1.91 -9.74 -8.39
N GLU A 82 1.51 -11.01 -8.37
CA GLU A 82 1.57 -11.86 -9.55
C GLU A 82 0.62 -11.40 -10.65
N GLN A 83 -0.63 -11.06 -10.31
CA GLN A 83 -1.59 -10.51 -11.27
C GLN A 83 -1.08 -9.20 -11.88
N VAL A 84 -0.47 -8.31 -11.09
CA VAL A 84 0.13 -7.08 -11.61
C VAL A 84 1.23 -7.39 -12.62
N ARG A 85 2.18 -8.29 -12.30
CA ARG A 85 3.26 -8.66 -13.24
C ARG A 85 2.71 -9.26 -14.53
N LYS A 86 1.70 -10.12 -14.42
CA LYS A 86 1.04 -10.73 -15.58
C LYS A 86 0.44 -9.67 -16.51
N ILE A 87 -0.27 -8.69 -15.95
CA ILE A 87 -0.86 -7.58 -16.72
C ILE A 87 0.24 -6.71 -17.34
N GLN A 88 1.33 -6.42 -16.62
CA GLN A 88 2.45 -5.64 -17.16
C GLN A 88 3.12 -6.32 -18.36
N THR A 89 3.37 -7.64 -18.28
CA THR A 89 3.90 -8.41 -19.41
C THR A 89 2.95 -8.34 -20.61
N ARG A 90 1.65 -8.45 -20.36
CA ARG A 90 0.62 -8.38 -21.40
C ARG A 90 0.50 -6.99 -22.03
N ASN A 91 0.67 -5.93 -21.23
CA ASN A 91 0.74 -4.56 -21.72
C ASN A 91 1.93 -4.38 -22.67
N SER A 92 3.11 -4.86 -22.29
CA SER A 92 4.30 -4.77 -23.17
C SER A 92 4.10 -5.51 -24.48
N GLU A 93 3.52 -6.71 -24.45
CA GLU A 93 3.20 -7.50 -25.64
C GLU A 93 2.22 -6.74 -26.57
N LEU A 94 1.17 -6.16 -26.01
CA LEU A 94 0.19 -5.40 -26.80
C LEU A 94 0.78 -4.12 -27.39
N LEU A 95 1.60 -3.38 -26.64
CA LEU A 95 2.29 -2.19 -27.14
C LEU A 95 3.27 -2.54 -28.27
N GLU A 96 4.01 -3.64 -28.13
CA GLU A 96 4.92 -4.13 -29.16
C GLU A 96 4.15 -4.48 -30.44
N GLN A 97 3.04 -5.20 -30.34
CA GLN A 97 2.19 -5.53 -31.49
C GLN A 97 1.63 -4.28 -32.19
N LEU A 98 1.14 -3.30 -31.42
CA LEU A 98 0.64 -2.03 -31.96
C LEU A 98 1.74 -1.23 -32.67
N CYS A 99 2.95 -1.20 -32.10
CA CYS A 99 4.12 -0.58 -32.73
C CYS A 99 4.55 -1.31 -34.00
N ALA A 100 4.68 -2.64 -33.95
CA ALA A 100 5.13 -3.46 -35.08
C ALA A 100 4.17 -3.33 -36.28
N THR A 101 2.87 -3.46 -36.04
CA THR A 101 1.82 -3.49 -37.07
C THR A 101 1.42 -2.10 -37.55
N TYR A 102 1.34 -1.10 -36.67
CA TYR A 102 0.78 0.22 -37.00
C TYR A 102 1.75 1.39 -36.86
N LYS A 103 3.00 1.13 -36.47
CA LYS A 103 4.06 2.16 -36.26
C LYS A 103 3.68 3.22 -35.21
N LEU A 104 2.80 2.86 -34.27
CA LEU A 104 2.44 3.70 -33.13
C LEU A 104 3.29 3.29 -31.91
N CYS A 105 4.51 3.81 -31.84
CA CYS A 105 5.52 3.36 -30.86
C CYS A 105 5.77 4.37 -29.73
N HIS A 106 5.26 5.60 -29.86
CA HIS A 106 5.56 6.72 -28.98
C HIS A 106 4.27 7.27 -28.36
N PRO A 107 3.84 6.78 -27.18
CA PRO A 107 2.65 7.27 -26.49
C PRO A 107 2.67 8.78 -26.24
N GLU A 108 3.85 9.35 -25.99
CA GLU A 108 4.09 10.78 -25.76
C GLU A 108 3.65 11.67 -26.93
N GLU A 109 3.73 11.17 -28.17
CA GLU A 109 3.28 11.89 -29.37
C GLU A 109 1.74 11.92 -29.48
N LEU A 110 1.05 11.02 -28.77
CA LEU A 110 -0.40 10.85 -28.84
C LEU A 110 -1.14 11.55 -27.69
N VAL A 111 -0.44 12.18 -26.75
CA VAL A 111 -1.06 12.76 -25.54
C VAL A 111 -2.16 13.78 -25.87
N LEU A 112 -1.93 14.65 -26.86
CA LEU A 112 -2.93 15.65 -27.28
C LEU A 112 -4.18 14.99 -27.88
N LEU A 113 -3.99 13.93 -28.67
CA LEU A 113 -5.09 13.12 -29.18
C LEU A 113 -5.85 12.48 -28.01
N GLY A 114 -5.15 11.90 -27.04
CA GLY A 114 -5.75 11.33 -25.84
C GLY A 114 -6.64 12.31 -25.08
N HIS A 115 -6.16 13.54 -24.90
CA HIS A 115 -6.93 14.61 -24.28
C HIS A 115 -8.19 14.95 -25.09
N SER A 116 -8.07 15.08 -26.42
CA SER A 116 -9.23 15.35 -27.30
C SER A 116 -10.27 14.22 -27.31
N LEU A 117 -9.84 12.98 -27.10
CA LEU A 117 -10.70 11.80 -27.02
C LEU A 117 -11.29 11.60 -25.62
N GLY A 118 -10.88 12.40 -24.63
CA GLY A 118 -11.33 12.26 -23.25
C GLY A 118 -10.82 10.98 -22.57
N ILE A 119 -9.65 10.46 -22.98
CA ILE A 119 -9.05 9.28 -22.33
C ILE A 119 -8.57 9.69 -20.94
N LEU A 120 -9.24 9.16 -19.92
CA LEU A 120 -8.93 9.46 -18.52
C LEU A 120 -7.82 8.56 -17.98
N GLN A 121 -6.99 9.12 -17.09
CA GLN A 121 -6.01 8.37 -16.31
C GLN A 121 -6.51 8.23 -14.86
N ALA A 122 -6.46 7.01 -14.33
CA ALA A 122 -6.87 6.75 -12.96
C ALA A 122 -5.88 7.33 -11.94
N PRO A 123 -6.33 8.12 -10.93
CA PRO A 123 -5.46 8.64 -9.89
C PRO A 123 -5.09 7.57 -8.85
N LEU A 124 -3.81 7.52 -8.46
CA LEU A 124 -3.29 6.65 -7.39
C LEU A 124 -2.58 7.46 -6.27
N SER A 125 -3.06 8.67 -6.00
CA SER A 125 -2.44 9.59 -5.04
C SER A 125 -2.30 9.01 -3.62
N ARG A 126 -3.18 8.08 -3.22
CA ARG A 126 -3.17 7.41 -1.90
C ARG A 126 -2.38 6.11 -1.88
N CYS A 127 -1.82 5.71 -3.01
CA CYS A 127 -0.91 4.57 -3.14
C CYS A 127 0.57 4.98 -3.24
N SER A 128 0.85 6.29 -3.36
CA SER A 128 2.22 6.79 -3.27
C SER A 128 2.80 6.46 -1.89
N ILE A 129 4.06 6.01 -1.86
CA ILE A 129 4.79 5.64 -0.63
C ILE A 129 4.73 6.75 0.42
N GLN A 130 4.79 8.01 -0.01
CA GLN A 130 4.81 9.18 0.86
C GLN A 130 3.43 9.49 1.48
N ALA A 131 2.35 9.04 0.84
CA ALA A 131 0.97 9.34 1.22
C ALA A 131 0.13 8.05 1.32
N LEU A 132 0.78 6.92 1.61
CA LEU A 132 0.17 5.60 1.56
C LEU A 132 -0.92 5.49 2.62
N GLN A 133 -2.16 5.30 2.15
CA GLN A 133 -3.32 5.04 3.00
C GLN A 133 -3.94 3.73 2.51
N PRO A 134 -3.60 2.57 3.10
CA PRO A 134 -3.83 1.27 2.48
C PRO A 134 -5.28 1.02 2.03
N THR A 135 -6.26 1.34 2.86
CA THR A 135 -7.69 1.18 2.52
C THR A 135 -8.14 2.12 1.41
N LYS A 136 -7.69 3.40 1.43
CA LYS A 136 -7.96 4.36 0.35
C LYS A 136 -7.20 4.01 -0.93
N CYS A 137 -6.02 3.42 -0.81
CA CYS A 137 -5.25 2.90 -1.94
C CYS A 137 -5.99 1.76 -2.63
N LEU A 138 -6.49 0.76 -1.90
CA LEU A 138 -7.31 -0.31 -2.50
C LEU A 138 -8.54 0.26 -3.21
N SER A 139 -9.21 1.22 -2.58
CA SER A 139 -10.38 1.88 -3.15
C SER A 139 -10.07 2.62 -4.47
N GLN A 140 -8.93 3.32 -4.54
CA GLN A 140 -8.45 3.96 -5.78
C GLN A 140 -7.99 2.93 -6.82
N LEU A 141 -7.31 1.87 -6.38
CA LEU A 141 -6.84 0.77 -7.22
C LEU A 141 -8.02 0.07 -7.90
N HIS A 142 -9.05 -0.29 -7.15
CA HIS A 142 -10.28 -0.88 -7.70
C HIS A 142 -10.96 0.06 -8.69
N SER A 143 -11.14 1.34 -8.32
CA SER A 143 -11.79 2.33 -9.19
C SER A 143 -11.01 2.53 -10.50
N GLY A 144 -9.68 2.52 -10.42
CA GLY A 144 -8.80 2.63 -11.58
C GLY A 144 -8.83 1.39 -12.47
N LEU A 145 -8.82 0.19 -11.89
CA LEU A 145 -8.97 -1.06 -12.65
C LEU A 145 -10.31 -1.11 -13.38
N PHE A 146 -11.38 -0.66 -12.75
CA PHE A 146 -12.69 -0.55 -13.40
C PHE A 146 -12.68 0.46 -14.56
N LEU A 147 -12.02 1.61 -14.40
CA LEU A 147 -11.84 2.58 -15.49
C LEU A 147 -11.10 1.94 -16.68
N TYR A 148 -9.96 1.30 -16.43
CA TYR A 148 -9.18 0.66 -17.50
C TYR A 148 -9.93 -0.49 -18.15
N GLN A 149 -10.73 -1.25 -17.39
CA GLN A 149 -11.61 -2.26 -17.97
C GLN A 149 -12.58 -1.63 -18.99
N GLY A 150 -13.23 -0.51 -18.65
CA GLY A 150 -14.11 0.20 -19.57
C GLY A 150 -13.39 0.77 -20.80
N LEU A 151 -12.18 1.32 -20.61
CA LEU A 151 -11.34 1.80 -21.72
C LEU A 151 -10.95 0.66 -22.65
N LEU A 152 -10.50 -0.48 -22.11
CA LEU A 152 -10.11 -1.66 -22.90
C LEU A 152 -11.31 -2.25 -23.66
N GLN A 153 -12.50 -2.23 -23.06
CA GLN A 153 -13.74 -2.65 -23.74
C GLN A 153 -14.11 -1.72 -24.90
N ALA A 154 -13.92 -0.41 -24.75
CA ALA A 154 -14.15 0.56 -25.83
C ALA A 154 -13.19 0.36 -27.03
N LEU A 155 -12.06 -0.32 -26.81
CA LEU A 155 -11.10 -0.72 -27.85
C LEU A 155 -11.49 -2.01 -28.58
N ALA A 156 -12.64 -2.60 -28.30
CA ALA A 156 -13.15 -3.74 -29.04
C ALA A 156 -13.09 -3.47 -30.55
N GLY A 157 -12.49 -4.39 -31.29
CA GLY A 157 -12.29 -4.23 -32.74
C GLY A 157 -11.22 -3.19 -33.12
N ILE A 158 -10.15 -3.02 -32.32
CA ILE A 158 -8.91 -2.34 -32.78
C ILE A 158 -8.47 -2.96 -34.11
N SER A 159 -8.26 -4.28 -34.10
CA SER A 159 -7.85 -5.08 -35.25
C SER A 159 -7.88 -6.58 -34.90
N PRO A 160 -7.96 -7.47 -35.91
CA PRO A 160 -7.89 -8.90 -35.68
C PRO A 160 -6.52 -9.37 -35.19
N GLU A 161 -5.43 -8.68 -35.54
CA GLU A 161 -4.07 -9.08 -35.16
C GLU A 161 -3.80 -8.94 -33.66
N VAL A 162 -4.40 -7.93 -33.01
CA VAL A 162 -4.17 -7.65 -31.58
C VAL A 162 -5.33 -8.07 -30.67
N ALA A 163 -6.46 -8.50 -31.25
CA ALA A 163 -7.65 -8.87 -30.51
C ALA A 163 -7.40 -9.95 -29.43
N PRO A 164 -6.69 -11.06 -29.71
CA PRO A 164 -6.44 -12.09 -28.69
C PRO A 164 -5.66 -11.55 -27.49
N THR A 165 -4.65 -10.72 -27.73
CA THR A 165 -3.84 -10.08 -26.68
C THR A 165 -4.69 -9.12 -25.85
N LEU A 166 -5.55 -8.33 -26.50
CA LEU A 166 -6.47 -7.41 -25.84
C LEU A 166 -7.51 -8.15 -24.98
N ASP A 167 -8.09 -9.24 -25.47
CA ASP A 167 -9.07 -10.04 -24.74
C ASP A 167 -8.45 -10.66 -23.48
N MET A 168 -7.23 -11.19 -23.62
CA MET A 168 -6.48 -11.72 -22.49
C MET A 168 -6.09 -10.62 -21.49
N LEU A 169 -5.77 -9.41 -21.97
CA LEU A 169 -5.49 -8.26 -21.11
C LEU A 169 -6.72 -7.87 -20.29
N GLN A 170 -7.89 -7.76 -20.94
CA GLN A 170 -9.16 -7.49 -20.26
C GLN A 170 -9.47 -8.52 -19.18
N LEU A 171 -9.28 -9.81 -19.49
CA LEU A 171 -9.49 -10.88 -18.53
C LEU A 171 -8.55 -10.76 -17.32
N ASP A 172 -7.27 -10.47 -17.55
CA ASP A 172 -6.30 -10.32 -16.47
C ASP A 172 -6.60 -9.10 -15.58
N VAL A 173 -7.02 -7.97 -16.17
CA VAL A 173 -7.46 -6.77 -15.44
C VAL A 173 -8.72 -7.05 -14.62
N ALA A 174 -9.73 -7.71 -15.19
CA ALA A 174 -10.97 -8.07 -14.48
C ALA A 174 -10.71 -9.04 -13.32
N ASN A 175 -9.83 -10.01 -13.52
CA ASN A 175 -9.41 -10.94 -12.47
C ASN A 175 -8.68 -10.22 -11.32
N PHE A 176 -7.85 -9.23 -11.65
CA PHE A 176 -7.17 -8.44 -10.62
C PHE A 176 -8.14 -7.53 -9.88
N ALA A 177 -9.05 -6.86 -10.58
CA ALA A 177 -10.11 -6.04 -9.98
C ALA A 177 -10.95 -6.86 -8.99
N THR A 178 -11.30 -8.10 -9.36
CA THR A 178 -12.02 -9.04 -8.49
C THR A 178 -11.24 -9.38 -7.22
N THR A 179 -9.93 -9.67 -7.34
CA THR A 179 -9.06 -9.92 -6.17
C THR A 179 -9.04 -8.71 -5.23
N ILE A 180 -8.92 -7.48 -5.77
CA ILE A 180 -8.94 -6.26 -4.96
C ILE A 180 -10.30 -6.05 -4.29
N TRP A 181 -11.39 -6.25 -5.03
CA TRP A 181 -12.75 -6.12 -4.53
C TRP A 181 -13.03 -7.05 -3.35
N GLN A 182 -12.70 -8.33 -3.48
CA GLN A 182 -12.88 -9.32 -2.40
C GLN A 182 -12.13 -8.93 -1.12
N GLN A 183 -10.93 -8.37 -1.27
CA GLN A 183 -10.17 -7.87 -0.13
C GLN A 183 -10.81 -6.62 0.48
N MET A 184 -11.34 -5.71 -0.35
CA MET A 184 -12.07 -4.53 0.13
C MET A 184 -13.34 -4.92 0.90
N GLU A 185 -14.10 -5.90 0.41
CA GLU A 185 -15.28 -6.44 1.10
C GLU A 185 -14.91 -7.01 2.47
N THR A 186 -13.84 -7.80 2.54
CA THR A 186 -13.32 -8.36 3.80
C THR A 186 -12.96 -7.28 4.82
N LEU A 187 -12.50 -6.12 4.34
CA LEU A 187 -12.09 -4.98 5.17
C LEU A 187 -13.23 -3.98 5.45
N GLY A 188 -14.43 -4.20 4.91
CA GLY A 188 -15.55 -3.25 5.01
C GLY A 188 -15.29 -1.92 4.30
N VAL A 189 -14.46 -1.91 3.25
CA VAL A 189 -14.07 -0.72 2.50
C VAL A 189 -14.94 -0.57 1.27
N ALA A 190 -15.67 0.55 1.16
CA ALA A 190 -16.42 0.88 -0.04
C ALA A 190 -15.50 1.36 -1.19
N PRO A 191 -15.91 1.19 -2.47
CA PRO A 191 -15.30 1.89 -3.58
C PRO A 191 -15.31 3.40 -3.36
N THR A 192 -14.32 4.09 -3.91
CA THR A 192 -14.38 5.54 -4.01
C THR A 192 -15.50 5.84 -4.97
N VAL A 193 -16.34 6.83 -4.64
CA VAL A 193 -17.43 7.26 -5.52
C VAL A 193 -16.85 7.38 -6.92
N GLN A 194 -17.38 6.54 -7.80
CA GLN A 194 -16.94 6.43 -9.18
C GLN A 194 -16.95 7.84 -9.77
N PRO A 195 -15.94 8.26 -10.56
CA PRO A 195 -16.21 9.37 -11.45
C PRO A 195 -17.49 8.98 -12.19
N THR A 196 -18.54 9.82 -12.06
CA THR A 196 -19.79 9.75 -12.83
C THR A 196 -19.42 9.21 -14.20
N GLN A 197 -20.07 8.16 -14.74
CA GLN A 197 -19.82 7.55 -16.05
C GLN A 197 -19.62 8.62 -17.14
N SER A 198 -18.47 9.29 -17.13
CA SER A 198 -18.20 10.49 -17.89
C SER A 198 -17.71 9.89 -19.18
N THR A 199 -18.69 9.56 -19.99
CA THR A 199 -18.64 9.14 -21.38
C THR A 199 -17.32 8.47 -21.70
N LEU A 200 -17.26 7.14 -21.53
CA LEU A 200 -16.16 6.35 -22.09
C LEU A 200 -15.87 6.84 -23.52
N PRO A 201 -14.59 6.94 -23.92
CA PRO A 201 -14.22 7.51 -25.20
C PRO A 201 -14.93 6.74 -26.32
N THR A 202 -15.58 7.47 -27.22
CA THR A 202 -16.14 6.90 -28.43
C THR A 202 -15.12 7.05 -29.55
N PHE A 203 -14.47 5.95 -29.92
CA PHE A 203 -13.52 5.95 -31.02
C PHE A 203 -14.26 5.85 -32.36
N THR A 204 -14.23 6.93 -33.14
CA THR A 204 -14.96 7.05 -34.41
C THR A 204 -14.18 6.52 -35.62
N SER A 205 -12.90 6.21 -35.46
CA SER A 205 -12.06 5.66 -36.53
C SER A 205 -11.12 4.55 -36.05
N ALA A 206 -10.64 3.73 -36.99
CA ALA A 206 -9.65 2.69 -36.71
C ALA A 206 -8.35 3.28 -36.15
N PHE A 207 -7.92 4.44 -36.68
CA PHE A 207 -6.75 5.15 -36.15
C PHE A 207 -6.97 5.57 -34.69
N GLN A 208 -8.14 6.15 -34.35
CA GLN A 208 -8.45 6.52 -32.97
C GLN A 208 -8.47 5.32 -32.03
N ARG A 209 -8.99 4.15 -32.45
CA ARG A 209 -8.92 2.93 -31.64
C ARG A 209 -7.47 2.49 -31.42
N ARG A 210 -6.63 2.48 -32.45
CA ARG A 210 -5.23 2.06 -32.33
C ARG A 210 -4.42 3.01 -31.44
N ALA A 211 -4.52 4.31 -31.68
CA ALA A 211 -3.84 5.33 -30.88
C ALA A 211 -4.39 5.39 -29.44
N GLY A 212 -5.71 5.28 -29.28
CA GLY A 212 -6.36 5.13 -27.99
C GLY A 212 -5.93 3.88 -27.25
N GLY A 213 -5.65 2.78 -27.97
CA GLY A 213 -5.06 1.56 -27.44
C GLY A 213 -3.67 1.78 -26.88
N VAL A 214 -2.77 2.42 -27.64
CA VAL A 214 -1.43 2.77 -27.18
C VAL A 214 -1.48 3.61 -25.91
N LEU A 215 -2.31 4.65 -25.88
CA LEU A 215 -2.46 5.53 -24.71
C LEU A 215 -3.03 4.79 -23.50
N THR A 216 -4.11 4.03 -23.69
CA THR A 216 -4.77 3.28 -22.60
C THR A 216 -3.82 2.30 -21.95
N VAL A 217 -3.08 1.53 -22.77
CA VAL A 217 -2.15 0.51 -22.28
C VAL A 217 -0.92 1.15 -21.63
N SER A 218 -0.41 2.25 -22.18
CA SER A 218 0.67 3.03 -21.59
C SER A 218 0.28 3.60 -20.21
N HIS A 219 -0.90 4.22 -20.10
CA HIS A 219 -1.41 4.72 -18.82
C HIS A 219 -1.64 3.58 -17.80
N LEU A 220 -2.17 2.45 -18.24
CA LEU A 220 -2.34 1.26 -17.41
C LEU A 220 -0.99 0.74 -16.90
N GLN A 221 0.06 0.75 -17.72
CA GLN A 221 1.40 0.35 -17.32
C GLN A 221 1.92 1.22 -16.15
N THR A 222 1.88 2.55 -16.28
CA THR A 222 2.29 3.48 -15.20
C THR A 222 1.44 3.32 -13.94
N PHE A 223 0.13 3.09 -14.10
CA PHE A 223 -0.77 2.80 -12.99
C PHE A 223 -0.34 1.53 -12.24
N LEU A 224 -0.03 0.45 -12.95
CA LEU A 224 0.39 -0.83 -12.37
C LEU A 224 1.76 -0.76 -11.70
N GLU A 225 2.67 0.07 -12.21
CA GLU A 225 3.97 0.31 -11.54
C GLU A 225 3.78 0.92 -10.16
N THR A 226 2.90 1.91 -10.07
CA THR A 226 2.55 2.53 -8.78
C THR A 226 1.85 1.54 -7.86
N ALA A 227 0.90 0.76 -8.39
CA ALA A 227 0.19 -0.28 -7.63
C ALA A 227 1.16 -1.38 -7.12
N HIS A 228 2.10 -1.82 -7.95
CA HIS A 228 3.11 -2.81 -7.57
C HIS A 228 4.01 -2.29 -6.45
N CYS A 229 4.48 -1.03 -6.52
CA CYS A 229 5.24 -0.42 -5.43
C CYS A 229 4.40 -0.39 -4.14
N ALA A 230 3.15 0.07 -4.21
CA ALA A 230 2.27 0.15 -3.05
C ALA A 230 2.03 -1.24 -2.41
N LEU A 231 1.72 -2.26 -3.22
CA LEU A 231 1.49 -3.62 -2.74
C LEU A 231 2.73 -4.25 -2.11
N ASN A 232 3.93 -4.02 -2.68
CA ASN A 232 5.17 -4.52 -2.08
C ASN A 232 5.49 -3.86 -0.74
N HIS A 233 5.01 -2.64 -0.49
CA HIS A 233 5.16 -2.00 0.83
C HIS A 233 4.22 -2.55 1.90
N LEU A 234 3.24 -3.37 1.50
CA LEU A 234 2.31 -4.04 2.41
C LEU A 234 2.74 -5.47 2.75
N VAL A 235 3.74 -6.02 2.05
CA VAL A 235 4.40 -7.30 2.33
C VAL A 235 5.38 -7.12 3.48
#